data_AF-A0A534RIW0-F1
#
_entry.id   AF-A0A534RIW0-F1
#
_cell.length_a   1.000
_cell.length_b   1.000
_cell.length_c   1.000
_cell.angle_alpha   90.00
_cell.angle_beta   90.00
_cell.angle_gamma   90.00
#
_symmetry.space_group_name_H-M   'P 1'
#
loop_
_entity.id
_entity.type
_entity.pdbx_description
1 polymer ?
#
loop_
_entity_poly.entity_id
_entity_poly.type
_entity_poly.pdbx_seq_one_letter_code
_entity_poly.pdbx_strand_id
1 'polypeptide(L)'
;MTKPWCHAVNARFAIASVALLVLSGCAGRAAKPAPARVVRSAETEKRFPDPRVAVDALVAACRADDEAALLAIFGDEARSLVKTGDAGADRERCKRFVDAAEQMTRLDPKGPDTLQLVVGFDDWPFPIPLVKDARGWRFDTVEGEQEMLRRRVGADELEAIAVCRSYVRAQEVYASRPRDGGVQAYAQRIVSNPGRRDGLYWPAAGKGDESPLGPAVAAAGDYAKGKRPAGSWWGYYFRILTAQGPAAPGGAQSYLRDGRMTGGFALVAYPVAYGSTGIMTFLVGRDGRVYERDLGEKTDEAVEEMKKYDPDGSWKLVSE
;
A
#
# COMPACT_ATOMS: atom_id res chain seq x y z
N MET A 1 -67.84 19.10 3.07
CA MET A 1 -66.45 18.96 3.54
C MET A 1 -66.46 17.96 4.68
N THR A 2 -65.62 16.94 4.55
CA THR A 2 -65.93 15.53 4.81
C THR A 2 -65.57 15.04 6.22
N LYS A 3 -66.58 14.51 6.92
CA LYS A 3 -66.53 13.45 7.95
C LYS A 3 -66.01 12.11 7.34
N PRO A 4 -65.94 10.97 8.07
CA PRO A 4 -65.26 10.67 9.35
C PRO A 4 -64.61 9.24 9.35
N TRP A 5 -64.17 8.76 10.52
CA TRP A 5 -64.21 7.36 11.05
C TRP A 5 -64.38 6.17 10.08
N CYS A 6 -63.61 5.08 10.24
CA CYS A 6 -64.02 3.92 11.08
C CYS A 6 -63.21 2.62 10.91
N HIS A 7 -63.25 1.84 12.01
CA HIS A 7 -63.26 0.38 12.14
C HIS A 7 -62.00 -0.48 11.95
N ALA A 8 -61.64 -1.10 13.08
CA ALA A 8 -60.98 -2.39 13.18
C ALA A 8 -61.77 -3.50 12.49
N VAL A 9 -61.06 -4.46 11.90
CA VAL A 9 -61.55 -5.83 11.71
C VAL A 9 -60.43 -6.81 12.06
N ASN A 10 -60.67 -7.55 13.14
CA ASN A 10 -59.99 -8.80 13.45
C ASN A 10 -60.28 -9.82 12.34
N ALA A 11 -59.24 -10.37 11.72
CA ALA A 11 -59.34 -11.62 10.97
C ALA A 11 -58.48 -12.67 11.67
N ARG A 12 -59.14 -13.51 12.47
CA ARG A 12 -58.60 -14.80 12.91
C ARG A 12 -58.59 -15.73 11.71
N PHE A 13 -57.41 -16.12 11.23
CA PHE A 13 -57.24 -17.34 10.46
C PHE A 13 -56.38 -18.30 11.27
N ALA A 14 -57.02 -19.33 11.80
CA ALA A 14 -56.34 -20.53 12.24
C ALA A 14 -55.93 -21.30 10.99
N ILE A 15 -54.63 -21.51 10.78
CA ILE A 15 -54.14 -22.53 9.86
C ILE A 15 -53.03 -23.32 10.56
N ALA A 16 -53.35 -24.60 10.72
CA ALA A 16 -52.58 -25.74 11.19
C ALA A 16 -51.05 -25.63 11.15
N SER A 17 -50.46 -25.93 12.30
CA SER A 17 -49.09 -26.41 12.42
C SER A 17 -48.89 -27.67 11.57
N VAL A 18 -48.17 -27.55 10.45
CA VAL A 18 -47.51 -28.69 9.81
C VAL A 18 -46.02 -28.56 10.12
N ALA A 19 -45.58 -29.29 11.13
CA ALA A 19 -44.17 -29.50 11.41
C ALA A 19 -43.60 -30.40 10.30
N LEU A 20 -43.03 -29.79 9.26
CA LEU A 20 -42.19 -30.50 8.30
C LEU A 20 -40.75 -30.48 8.82
N LEU A 21 -40.35 -31.57 9.46
CA LEU A 21 -38.96 -31.88 9.81
C LEU A 21 -38.16 -32.07 8.51
N VAL A 22 -37.61 -30.97 7.98
CA VAL A 22 -36.54 -31.05 6.98
C VAL A 22 -35.24 -31.16 7.75
N LEU A 23 -34.78 -32.39 7.95
CA LEU A 23 -33.39 -32.70 8.30
C LEU A 23 -32.50 -32.32 7.10
N SER A 24 -32.31 -31.03 6.88
CA SER A 24 -31.28 -30.54 5.96
C SER A 24 -29.96 -30.56 6.73
N GLY A 25 -29.13 -31.55 6.44
CA GLY A 25 -27.85 -31.76 7.06
C GLY A 25 -27.03 -30.48 7.09
N CYS A 26 -26.69 -30.03 8.30
CA CYS A 26 -25.57 -29.13 8.53
C CYS A 26 -24.29 -29.88 8.15
N ALA A 27 -23.99 -29.94 6.85
CA ALA A 27 -22.63 -30.15 6.40
C ALA A 27 -21.86 -28.89 6.85
N GLY A 28 -21.30 -28.97 8.06
CA GLY A 28 -20.39 -27.96 8.57
C GLY A 28 -19.30 -27.78 7.53
N ARG A 29 -19.26 -26.59 6.91
CA ARG A 29 -18.04 -26.12 6.26
C ARG A 29 -17.00 -26.06 7.37
N ALA A 30 -16.21 -27.13 7.49
CA ALA A 30 -14.99 -27.09 8.26
C ALA A 30 -14.18 -25.92 7.70
N ALA A 31 -14.04 -24.86 8.50
CA ALA A 31 -13.11 -23.80 8.20
C ALA A 31 -11.76 -24.47 7.97
N LYS A 32 -11.21 -24.30 6.76
CA LYS A 32 -9.87 -24.80 6.43
C LYS A 32 -8.94 -24.21 7.48
N PRO A 33 -8.24 -25.02 8.30
CA PRO A 33 -7.37 -24.49 9.33
C PRO A 33 -6.38 -23.55 8.64
N ALA A 34 -6.25 -22.34 9.18
CA ALA A 34 -5.19 -21.43 8.77
C ALA A 34 -3.86 -22.20 8.84
N PRO A 35 -2.97 -22.05 7.85
CA PRO A 35 -1.67 -22.71 7.90
C PRO A 35 -1.02 -22.38 9.25
N ALA A 36 -0.58 -23.43 9.95
CA ALA A 36 0.13 -23.27 11.22
C ALA A 36 1.31 -22.33 10.98
N ARG A 37 1.32 -21.20 11.70
CA ARG A 37 2.40 -20.21 11.62
C ARG A 37 3.69 -20.94 11.98
N VAL A 38 4.62 -21.02 11.03
CA VAL A 38 5.94 -21.60 11.27
C VAL A 38 6.68 -20.61 12.14
N VAL A 39 6.60 -20.83 13.44
CA VAL A 39 7.42 -20.13 14.43
C VAL A 39 8.85 -20.61 14.21
N ARG A 40 9.64 -19.89 13.41
CA ARG A 40 11.08 -20.15 13.33
C ARG A 40 11.67 -19.93 14.72
N SER A 41 12.43 -20.91 15.18
CA SER A 41 13.13 -20.84 16.47
C SER A 41 14.34 -19.91 16.34
N ALA A 42 14.15 -18.62 16.63
CA ALA A 42 15.28 -17.75 16.92
C ALA A 42 15.83 -18.16 18.30
N GLU A 43 16.88 -18.97 18.33
CA GLU A 43 17.41 -19.54 19.58
C GLU A 43 17.93 -18.46 20.54
N THR A 44 18.28 -17.27 20.06
CA THR A 44 18.96 -16.20 20.80
C THR A 44 18.05 -15.16 21.46
N GLU A 45 16.76 -15.10 21.10
CA GLU A 45 15.81 -14.16 21.71
C GLU A 45 15.61 -14.43 23.21
N LYS A 46 15.54 -13.37 24.02
CA LYS A 46 15.25 -13.51 25.45
C LYS A 46 13.80 -13.95 25.67
N ARG A 47 13.63 -14.93 26.56
CA ARG A 47 12.31 -15.37 27.04
C ARG A 47 11.98 -14.69 28.36
N PHE A 48 10.71 -14.40 28.54
CA PHE A 48 10.14 -13.72 29.70
C PHE A 48 9.02 -14.58 30.32
N PRO A 49 8.89 -14.58 31.64
CA PRO A 49 7.84 -15.36 32.31
C PRO A 49 6.44 -14.78 32.05
N ASP A 50 6.34 -13.48 31.80
CA ASP A 50 5.10 -12.73 31.62
C ASP A 50 5.28 -11.68 30.49
N PRO A 51 4.25 -11.44 29.66
CA PRO A 51 4.37 -10.52 28.53
C PRO A 51 4.56 -9.06 28.97
N ARG A 52 4.04 -8.63 30.14
CA ARG A 52 4.30 -7.28 30.66
C ARG A 52 5.76 -7.09 31.03
N VAL A 53 6.40 -8.13 31.60
CA VAL A 53 7.84 -8.09 31.89
C VAL A 53 8.67 -7.93 30.60
N ALA A 54 8.23 -8.52 29.48
CA ALA A 54 8.87 -8.32 28.18
C ALA A 54 8.73 -6.87 27.69
N VAL A 55 7.54 -6.28 27.84
CA VAL A 55 7.28 -4.87 27.47
C VAL A 55 8.11 -3.92 28.33
N ASP A 56 8.14 -4.12 29.65
CA ASP A 56 8.92 -3.30 30.58
C ASP A 56 10.43 -3.36 30.26
N ALA A 57 10.93 -4.54 29.91
CA ALA A 57 12.32 -4.72 29.48
C ALA A 57 12.62 -3.94 28.19
N LEU A 58 11.71 -3.96 27.21
CA LEU A 58 11.84 -3.20 25.97
C LEU A 58 11.84 -1.69 26.23
N VAL A 59 10.90 -1.19 27.04
CA VAL A 59 10.85 0.23 27.43
C VAL A 59 12.13 0.65 28.15
N ALA A 60 12.61 -0.15 29.08
CA ALA A 60 13.85 0.12 29.80
C ALA A 60 15.07 0.17 28.86
N ALA A 61 15.19 -0.79 27.94
CA ALA A 61 16.28 -0.83 26.97
C ALA A 61 16.26 0.39 26.03
N CYS A 62 15.09 0.78 25.53
CA CYS A 62 14.93 1.98 24.71
C CYS A 62 15.25 3.27 25.49
N ARG A 63 14.83 3.40 26.76
CA ARG A 63 15.15 4.56 27.61
C ARG A 63 16.65 4.70 27.88
N ALA A 64 17.32 3.58 28.07
CA ALA A 64 18.75 3.54 28.36
C ALA A 64 19.63 3.65 27.10
N ASP A 65 19.04 3.65 25.89
CA ASP A 65 19.78 3.56 24.63
C ASP A 65 20.70 2.31 24.60
N ASP A 66 20.22 1.21 25.21
CA ASP A 66 21.01 -0.01 25.45
C ASP A 66 20.87 -0.99 24.29
N GLU A 67 21.76 -0.85 23.30
CA GLU A 67 21.83 -1.73 22.12
C GLU A 67 21.99 -3.21 22.51
N ALA A 68 22.79 -3.51 23.54
CA ALA A 68 23.04 -4.89 23.96
C ALA A 68 21.78 -5.53 24.57
N ALA A 69 21.02 -4.77 25.37
CA ALA A 69 19.75 -5.21 25.90
C ALA A 69 18.70 -5.41 24.79
N LEU A 70 18.64 -4.50 23.81
CA LEU A 70 17.73 -4.63 22.66
C LEU A 70 18.04 -5.88 21.82
N LEU A 71 19.32 -6.16 21.56
CA LEU A 71 19.75 -7.37 20.87
C LEU A 71 19.46 -8.64 21.69
N ALA A 72 19.59 -8.59 23.02
CA ALA A 72 19.18 -9.71 23.86
C ALA A 72 17.65 -9.94 23.79
N ILE A 73 16.85 -8.87 23.74
CA ILE A 73 15.38 -8.96 23.65
C ILE A 73 14.95 -9.57 22.32
N PHE A 74 15.46 -9.06 21.21
CA PHE A 74 15.02 -9.43 19.86
C PHE A 74 15.87 -10.52 19.19
N GLY A 75 16.97 -10.93 19.82
CA GLY A 75 17.94 -11.85 19.23
C GLY A 75 18.91 -11.14 18.26
N ASP A 76 20.02 -11.81 17.96
CA ASP A 76 21.09 -11.25 17.12
C ASP A 76 20.66 -10.98 15.67
N GLU A 77 19.70 -11.74 15.16
CA GLU A 77 19.14 -11.57 13.81
C GLU A 77 18.47 -10.19 13.66
N ALA A 78 17.96 -9.62 14.75
CA ALA A 78 17.31 -8.31 14.79
C ALA A 78 18.29 -7.12 14.67
N ARG A 79 19.59 -7.35 14.50
CA ARG A 79 20.60 -6.27 14.50
C ARG A 79 20.28 -5.15 13.51
N SER A 80 19.75 -5.50 12.33
CA SER A 80 19.35 -4.52 11.31
C SER A 80 18.13 -3.68 11.71
N LEU A 81 17.31 -4.17 12.65
CA LEU A 81 16.15 -3.46 13.20
C LEU A 81 16.54 -2.53 14.35
N VAL A 82 17.46 -2.99 15.19
CA VAL A 82 17.97 -2.22 16.33
C VAL A 82 18.88 -1.09 15.84
N LYS A 83 19.73 -1.36 14.84
CA LYS A 83 20.77 -0.44 14.37
C LYS A 83 20.69 -0.21 12.87
N THR A 84 20.30 1.00 12.46
CA THR A 84 20.15 1.35 11.04
C THR A 84 21.41 1.96 10.42
N GLY A 85 22.43 2.23 11.23
CA GLY A 85 23.64 2.96 10.82
C GLY A 85 23.52 4.47 11.04
N ASP A 86 22.33 4.96 11.41
CA ASP A 86 22.09 6.33 11.86
C ASP A 86 21.67 6.31 13.35
N ALA A 87 22.64 6.57 14.23
CA ALA A 87 22.41 6.57 15.67
C ALA A 87 21.38 7.64 16.12
N GLY A 88 21.26 8.75 15.39
CA GLY A 88 20.27 9.78 15.67
C GLY A 88 18.86 9.28 15.38
N ALA A 89 18.67 8.63 14.22
CA ALA A 89 17.42 7.97 13.86
C ALA A 89 17.08 6.81 14.82
N ASP A 90 18.06 6.01 15.23
CA ASP A 90 17.88 4.90 16.17
C ASP A 90 17.39 5.38 17.55
N ARG A 91 18.03 6.43 18.09
CA ARG A 91 17.62 7.05 19.36
C ARG A 91 16.23 7.69 19.26
N GLU A 92 15.94 8.38 18.16
CA GLU A 92 14.64 9.02 17.95
C GLU A 92 13.50 7.98 17.87
N ARG A 93 13.73 6.81 17.24
CA ARG A 93 12.76 5.71 17.25
C ARG A 93 12.50 5.18 18.66
N CYS A 94 13.55 4.96 19.44
CA CYS A 94 13.43 4.54 20.84
C CYS A 94 12.66 5.56 21.68
N LYS A 95 12.98 6.86 21.51
CA LYS A 95 12.28 7.95 22.20
C LYS A 95 10.79 7.95 21.89
N ARG A 96 10.40 7.91 20.61
CA ARG A 96 8.98 7.88 20.21
C ARG A 96 8.23 6.67 20.78
N PHE A 97 8.87 5.51 20.78
CA PHE A 97 8.30 4.30 21.37
C PHE A 97 8.08 4.48 22.89
N VAL A 98 9.07 4.99 23.61
CA VAL A 98 8.97 5.23 25.07
C VAL A 98 7.88 6.25 25.37
N ASP A 99 7.84 7.38 24.66
CA ASP A 99 6.83 8.42 24.85
C ASP A 99 5.41 7.84 24.64
N ALA A 100 5.21 7.00 23.62
CA ALA A 100 3.93 6.34 23.37
C ALA A 100 3.60 5.29 24.45
N ALA A 101 4.58 4.49 24.88
CA ALA A 101 4.38 3.49 25.93
C ALA A 101 4.04 4.13 27.29
N GLU A 102 4.56 5.31 27.59
CA GLU A 102 4.24 6.07 28.80
C GLU A 102 2.81 6.62 28.80
N GLN A 103 2.27 6.94 27.62
CA GLN A 103 0.86 7.31 27.50
C GLN A 103 -0.04 6.11 27.77
N MET A 104 0.23 4.98 27.09
CA MET A 104 -0.56 3.75 27.22
C MET A 104 0.23 2.56 26.71
N THR A 105 0.07 1.40 27.37
CA THR A 105 0.39 0.09 26.79
C THR A 105 -0.80 -0.85 26.95
N ARG A 106 -1.06 -1.63 25.91
CA ARG A 106 -2.10 -2.65 25.89
C ARG A 106 -1.61 -3.87 25.13
N LEU A 107 -2.00 -5.05 25.61
CA LEU A 107 -1.66 -6.33 25.00
C LEU A 107 -2.93 -6.96 24.43
N ASP A 108 -3.03 -6.96 23.11
CA ASP A 108 -4.19 -7.46 22.38
C ASP A 108 -4.00 -8.90 21.94
N PRO A 109 -4.90 -9.83 22.31
CA PRO A 109 -4.85 -11.20 21.79
C PRO A 109 -4.99 -11.24 20.27
N LYS A 110 -4.04 -11.92 19.60
CA LYS A 110 -4.10 -12.26 18.16
C LYS A 110 -4.18 -13.77 17.90
N GLY A 111 -4.35 -14.54 18.97
CA GLY A 111 -4.41 -15.99 18.99
C GLY A 111 -4.24 -16.49 20.43
N PRO A 112 -4.26 -17.82 20.65
CA PRO A 112 -4.10 -18.39 22.00
C PRO A 112 -2.73 -18.05 22.62
N ASP A 113 -1.68 -18.01 21.80
CA ASP A 113 -0.29 -17.84 22.23
C ASP A 113 0.39 -16.65 21.54
N THR A 114 -0.38 -15.63 21.14
CA THR A 114 0.15 -14.44 20.46
C THR A 114 -0.55 -13.18 20.96
N LEU A 115 0.25 -12.19 21.36
CA LEU A 115 -0.18 -10.88 21.80
C LEU A 115 0.44 -9.80 20.91
N GLN A 116 -0.38 -8.82 20.56
CA GLN A 116 0.05 -7.60 19.89
C GLN A 116 0.22 -6.50 20.94
N LEU A 117 1.44 -5.97 21.08
CA LEU A 117 1.65 -4.75 21.85
C LEU A 117 1.06 -3.57 21.08
N VAL A 118 0.23 -2.79 21.76
CA VAL A 118 -0.32 -1.51 21.32
C VAL A 118 0.15 -0.43 22.27
N VAL A 119 0.64 0.69 21.74
CA VAL A 119 1.16 1.81 22.53
C VAL A 119 0.58 3.14 22.10
N GLY A 120 0.54 4.10 23.04
CA GLY A 120 0.09 5.46 22.77
C GLY A 120 -1.42 5.61 22.63
N PHE A 121 -1.89 6.86 22.65
CA PHE A 121 -3.32 7.16 22.48
C PHE A 121 -3.82 7.02 21.03
N ASP A 122 -2.90 6.91 20.07
CA ASP A 122 -3.21 6.62 18.66
C ASP A 122 -3.41 5.11 18.40
N ASP A 123 -3.44 4.29 19.45
CA ASP A 123 -3.56 2.82 19.36
C ASP A 123 -2.53 2.20 18.41
N TRP A 124 -1.28 2.66 18.44
CA TRP A 124 -0.27 2.24 17.48
C TRP A 124 0.17 0.78 17.75
N PRO A 125 -0.03 -0.16 16.80
CA PRO A 125 0.39 -1.54 16.98
C PRO A 125 1.90 -1.67 16.73
N PHE A 126 2.65 -2.04 17.77
CA PHE A 126 4.09 -2.29 17.71
C PHE A 126 4.38 -3.48 16.76
N PRO A 127 5.26 -3.35 15.76
CA PRO A 127 5.32 -4.33 14.66
C PRO A 127 5.78 -5.74 15.06
N ILE A 128 6.45 -5.91 16.21
CA ILE A 128 6.98 -7.20 16.65
C ILE A 128 6.05 -7.81 17.69
N PRO A 129 5.29 -8.87 17.38
CA PRO A 129 4.34 -9.44 18.33
C PRO A 129 5.05 -10.24 19.42
N LEU A 130 4.38 -10.42 20.56
CA LEU A 130 4.79 -11.35 21.61
C LEU A 130 4.18 -12.72 21.34
N VAL A 131 5.00 -13.77 21.35
CA VAL A 131 4.55 -15.16 21.19
C VAL A 131 4.97 -15.97 22.41
N LYS A 132 4.13 -16.94 22.79
CA LYS A 132 4.42 -17.87 23.88
C LYS A 132 4.93 -19.19 23.34
N ASP A 133 6.07 -19.64 23.86
CA ASP A 133 6.58 -20.99 23.66
C ASP A 133 6.76 -21.74 25.00
N ALA A 134 7.26 -22.97 24.97
CA ALA A 134 7.43 -23.80 26.17
C ALA A 134 8.37 -23.18 27.23
N ARG A 135 9.21 -22.21 26.86
CA ARG A 135 10.18 -21.52 27.72
C ARG A 135 9.69 -20.15 28.20
N GLY A 136 8.58 -19.63 27.67
CA GLY A 136 7.99 -18.35 28.06
C GLY A 136 7.57 -17.49 26.88
N TRP A 137 7.37 -16.20 27.15
CA TRP A 137 7.04 -15.18 26.16
C TRP A 137 8.30 -14.60 25.53
N ARG A 138 8.27 -14.33 24.23
CA ARG A 138 9.36 -13.65 23.50
C ARG A 138 8.77 -12.76 22.42
N PHE A 139 9.52 -11.77 21.98
CA PHE A 139 9.19 -11.05 20.76
C PHE A 139 9.50 -11.93 19.56
N ASP A 140 8.60 -11.98 18.57
CA ASP A 140 8.78 -12.75 17.35
C ASP A 140 9.41 -11.89 16.26
N THR A 141 10.73 -11.77 16.31
CA THR A 141 11.50 -10.87 15.46
C THR A 141 11.30 -11.17 13.98
N VAL A 142 11.25 -12.45 13.59
CA VAL A 142 11.05 -12.86 12.20
C VAL A 142 9.73 -12.32 11.65
N GLU A 143 8.64 -12.41 12.41
CA GLU A 143 7.38 -11.78 11.98
C GLU A 143 7.47 -10.26 12.01
N GLY A 144 8.14 -9.70 13.01
CA GLY A 144 8.38 -8.27 13.10
C GLY A 144 9.01 -7.69 11.83
N GLU A 145 10.03 -8.37 11.31
CA GLU A 145 10.68 -8.02 10.04
C GLU A 145 9.71 -8.06 8.87
N GLN A 146 8.91 -9.14 8.76
CA GLN A 146 7.91 -9.27 7.71
C GLN A 146 6.83 -8.20 7.82
N GLU A 147 6.38 -7.88 9.03
CA GLU A 147 5.39 -6.84 9.27
C GLU A 147 5.91 -5.45 8.90
N MET A 148 7.15 -5.12 9.26
CA MET A 148 7.75 -3.85 8.86
C MET A 148 7.93 -3.75 7.35
N LEU A 149 8.28 -4.86 6.69
CA LEU A 149 8.33 -4.92 5.23
C LEU A 149 6.93 -4.69 4.62
N ARG A 150 5.90 -5.38 5.12
CA ARG A 150 4.50 -5.19 4.68
C ARG A 150 4.04 -3.75 4.84
N ARG A 151 4.37 -3.09 5.95
CA ARG A 151 4.03 -1.67 6.18
C ARG A 151 4.72 -0.74 5.19
N ARG A 152 6.00 -0.98 4.89
CA ARG A 152 6.74 -0.20 3.88
C ARG A 152 6.13 -0.37 2.49
N VAL A 153 5.93 -1.62 2.07
CA VAL A 153 5.28 -1.98 0.81
C VAL A 153 3.92 -1.30 0.68
N GLY A 154 3.08 -1.37 1.73
CA GLY A 154 1.77 -0.73 1.70
C GLY A 154 1.85 0.80 1.62
N ALA A 155 2.81 1.44 2.31
CA ALA A 155 3.01 2.89 2.22
C ALA A 155 3.48 3.32 0.82
N ASP A 156 4.44 2.58 0.25
CA ASP A 156 4.96 2.79 -1.10
C ASP A 156 3.85 2.62 -2.16
N GLU A 157 2.99 1.62 -2.00
CA GLU A 157 1.82 1.38 -2.87
C GLU A 157 0.77 2.50 -2.79
N LEU A 158 0.45 2.98 -1.58
CA LEU A 158 -0.47 4.11 -1.40
C LEU A 158 0.06 5.39 -2.07
N GLU A 159 1.36 5.63 -1.97
CA GLU A 159 2.01 6.76 -2.62
C GLU A 159 2.04 6.59 -4.15
N ALA A 160 2.27 5.38 -4.66
CA ALA A 160 2.17 5.10 -6.09
C ALA A 160 0.76 5.39 -6.64
N ILE A 161 -0.29 5.02 -5.90
CA ILE A 161 -1.68 5.37 -6.23
C ILE A 161 -1.88 6.89 -6.24
N ALA A 162 -1.33 7.61 -5.25
CA ALA A 162 -1.41 9.07 -5.19
C ALA A 162 -0.70 9.72 -6.40
N VAL A 163 0.43 9.18 -6.84
CA VAL A 163 1.13 9.61 -8.07
C VAL A 163 0.30 9.33 -9.31
N CYS A 164 -0.32 8.16 -9.44
CA CYS A 164 -1.24 7.85 -10.54
C CYS A 164 -2.37 8.88 -10.65
N ARG A 165 -2.97 9.27 -9.52
CA ARG A 165 -4.03 10.29 -9.48
C ARG A 165 -3.48 11.69 -9.83
N SER A 166 -2.30 12.04 -9.30
CA SER A 166 -1.64 13.32 -9.58
C SER A 166 -1.24 13.44 -11.06
N TYR A 167 -0.83 12.34 -11.68
CA TYR A 167 -0.50 12.26 -13.10
C TYR A 167 -1.70 12.64 -13.99
N VAL A 168 -2.91 12.14 -13.67
CA VAL A 168 -4.13 12.46 -14.42
C VAL A 168 -4.38 13.97 -14.41
N ARG A 169 -4.37 14.57 -13.20
CA ARG A 169 -4.54 16.02 -13.05
C ARG A 169 -3.45 16.81 -13.75
N ALA A 170 -2.20 16.35 -13.68
CA ALA A 170 -1.07 16.99 -14.35
C ALA A 170 -1.22 16.98 -15.87
N GLN A 171 -1.72 15.89 -16.47
CA GLN A 171 -2.01 15.82 -17.89
C GLN A 171 -3.08 16.81 -18.33
N GLU A 172 -4.14 16.98 -17.53
CA GLU A 172 -5.19 17.97 -17.79
C GLU A 172 -4.65 19.41 -17.73
N VAL A 173 -3.84 19.73 -16.72
CA VAL A 173 -3.18 21.04 -16.59
C VAL A 173 -2.16 21.27 -17.71
N TYR A 174 -1.47 20.23 -18.16
CA TYR A 174 -0.56 20.33 -19.29
C TYR A 174 -1.33 20.68 -20.58
N ALA A 175 -2.40 19.94 -20.85
CA ALA A 175 -3.21 20.05 -22.07
C ALA A 175 -4.16 21.26 -22.11
N SER A 176 -4.38 21.97 -20.99
CA SER A 176 -5.30 23.12 -20.92
C SER A 176 -4.87 24.32 -21.77
N ARG A 177 -3.60 24.40 -22.16
CA ARG A 177 -3.06 25.45 -23.02
C ARG A 177 -2.10 24.85 -24.06
N PRO A 178 -1.97 25.45 -25.25
CA PRO A 178 -0.93 25.06 -26.19
C PRO A 178 0.45 25.10 -25.53
N ARG A 179 1.22 24.03 -25.74
CA ARG A 179 2.62 23.92 -25.27
C ARG A 179 3.56 23.96 -26.46
N ASP A 180 4.82 23.54 -26.26
CA ASP A 180 5.83 23.41 -27.31
C ASP A 180 5.19 22.84 -28.60
N GLY A 181 5.21 23.63 -29.68
CA GLY A 181 4.61 23.23 -30.97
C GLY A 181 3.14 23.61 -31.19
N GLY A 182 2.54 24.47 -30.34
CA GLY A 182 1.34 25.25 -30.65
C GLY A 182 0.00 24.51 -30.65
N VAL A 183 -0.03 23.24 -30.22
CA VAL A 183 -1.24 22.40 -30.20
C VAL A 183 -1.52 21.97 -28.76
N GLN A 184 -2.78 21.97 -28.37
CA GLN A 184 -3.22 21.33 -27.11
C GLN A 184 -3.04 19.82 -27.24
N ALA A 185 -2.13 19.27 -26.44
CA ALA A 185 -1.80 17.85 -26.40
C ALA A 185 -1.40 17.47 -24.97
N TYR A 186 -1.44 16.17 -24.67
CA TYR A 186 -0.93 15.60 -23.45
C TYR A 186 0.59 15.44 -23.51
N ALA A 187 1.25 15.48 -22.35
CA ALA A 187 2.68 15.31 -22.23
C ALA A 187 3.08 13.85 -22.45
N GLN A 188 4.03 13.62 -23.34
CA GLN A 188 4.56 12.28 -23.63
C GLN A 188 5.71 11.86 -22.70
N ARG A 189 6.04 12.70 -21.70
CA ARG A 189 7.08 12.44 -20.72
C ARG A 189 6.76 13.04 -19.36
N ILE A 190 7.24 12.41 -18.29
CA ILE A 190 7.11 12.96 -16.93
C ILE A 190 8.05 14.16 -16.74
N VAL A 191 9.33 14.02 -17.07
CA VAL A 191 10.34 15.08 -16.93
C VAL A 191 10.66 15.69 -18.28
N SER A 192 10.60 17.02 -18.39
CA SER A 192 10.91 17.75 -19.62
C SER A 192 12.38 17.65 -19.99
N ASN A 193 12.67 17.75 -21.28
CA ASN A 193 14.04 17.98 -21.74
C ASN A 193 14.59 19.31 -21.17
N PRO A 194 15.91 19.43 -20.95
CA PRO A 194 16.51 20.68 -20.48
C PRO A 194 16.08 21.89 -21.33
N GLY A 195 15.55 22.92 -20.67
CA GLY A 195 15.09 24.16 -21.31
C GLY A 195 13.78 24.05 -22.10
N ARG A 196 13.08 22.92 -22.05
CA ARG A 196 11.81 22.68 -22.74
C ARG A 196 10.65 22.54 -21.77
N ARG A 197 9.42 22.68 -22.27
CA ARG A 197 8.17 22.42 -21.54
C ARG A 197 7.40 21.28 -22.21
N ASP A 198 8.12 20.20 -22.51
CA ASP A 198 7.63 19.04 -23.25
C ASP A 198 7.29 17.84 -22.37
N GLY A 199 7.37 17.99 -21.04
CA GLY A 199 6.97 17.02 -20.03
C GLY A 199 6.07 17.60 -18.95
N LEU A 200 5.67 16.79 -17.97
CA LEU A 200 4.83 17.21 -16.84
C LEU A 200 5.58 17.97 -15.74
N TYR A 201 6.90 17.90 -15.73
CA TYR A 201 7.78 18.64 -14.84
C TYR A 201 8.92 19.34 -15.58
N TRP A 202 9.24 20.54 -15.13
CA TRP A 202 10.41 21.36 -15.40
C TRP A 202 10.67 22.27 -14.18
N PRO A 203 11.92 22.64 -13.88
CA PRO A 203 12.21 23.66 -12.87
C PRO A 203 11.56 24.99 -13.26
N ALA A 204 10.75 25.57 -12.37
CA ALA A 204 10.09 26.84 -12.65
C ALA A 204 11.11 27.97 -12.74
N ALA A 205 11.04 28.78 -13.80
CA ALA A 205 11.90 29.96 -13.96
C ALA A 205 11.38 31.20 -13.19
N GLY A 206 10.17 31.14 -12.65
CA GLY A 206 9.53 32.23 -11.92
C GLY A 206 8.02 32.00 -11.77
N LYS A 207 7.33 32.98 -11.19
CA LYS A 207 5.86 32.92 -11.04
C LYS A 207 5.17 32.81 -12.40
N GLY A 208 4.18 31.92 -12.51
CA GLY A 208 3.43 31.67 -13.75
C GLY A 208 4.07 30.64 -14.69
N ASP A 209 5.28 30.16 -14.36
CA ASP A 209 5.98 29.07 -15.05
C ASP A 209 5.98 27.76 -14.26
N GLU A 210 4.96 27.55 -13.43
CA GLU A 210 4.85 26.34 -12.64
C GLU A 210 4.53 25.13 -13.52
N SER A 211 5.25 24.06 -13.24
CA SER A 211 5.00 22.74 -13.81
C SER A 211 3.72 22.11 -13.28
N PRO A 212 3.02 21.30 -14.09
CA PRO A 212 1.90 20.48 -13.63
C PRO A 212 2.24 19.54 -12.48
N LEU A 213 3.45 18.98 -12.45
CA LEU A 213 3.98 18.16 -11.35
C LEU A 213 5.04 18.92 -10.56
N GLY A 214 5.22 18.52 -9.30
CA GLY A 214 6.29 19.02 -8.43
C GLY A 214 7.63 18.31 -8.63
N PRO A 215 8.73 18.87 -8.09
CA PRO A 215 10.09 18.31 -8.17
C PRO A 215 10.23 16.94 -7.54
N ALA A 216 9.37 16.68 -6.56
CA ALA A 216 9.08 15.39 -5.98
C ALA A 216 8.90 14.31 -7.07
N VAL A 217 7.74 14.23 -7.70
CA VAL A 217 7.38 13.20 -8.69
C VAL A 217 8.38 13.11 -9.86
N ALA A 218 9.09 14.18 -10.17
CA ALA A 218 10.12 14.20 -11.20
C ALA A 218 11.36 13.35 -10.89
N ALA A 219 11.70 13.16 -9.61
CA ALA A 219 12.84 12.32 -9.20
C ALA A 219 12.63 10.83 -9.54
N ALA A 220 11.38 10.40 -9.76
CA ALA A 220 11.06 9.07 -10.31
C ALA A 220 11.50 8.91 -11.78
N GLY A 221 11.63 10.03 -12.51
CA GLY A 221 11.84 10.04 -13.96
C GLY A 221 10.69 9.40 -14.75
N ASP A 222 10.79 9.47 -16.08
CA ASP A 222 10.01 8.62 -16.99
C ASP A 222 10.94 7.55 -17.57
N TYR A 223 10.51 6.30 -17.57
CA TYR A 223 11.23 5.24 -18.27
C TYR A 223 10.97 5.32 -19.77
N ALA A 224 11.98 5.75 -20.53
CA ALA A 224 12.04 5.40 -21.94
C ALA A 224 12.34 3.90 -22.07
N LYS A 225 11.76 3.21 -23.08
CA LYS A 225 12.01 1.79 -23.36
C LYS A 225 13.50 1.44 -23.16
N GLY A 226 13.81 0.60 -22.18
CA GLY A 226 15.16 0.05 -21.94
C GLY A 226 16.07 0.85 -20.99
N LYS A 227 15.69 2.02 -20.45
CA LYS A 227 16.58 2.86 -19.61
C LYS A 227 15.98 3.29 -18.28
N ARG A 228 16.29 2.52 -17.23
CA ARG A 228 15.78 2.74 -15.85
C ARG A 228 16.48 3.98 -15.27
N PRO A 229 15.75 4.99 -14.78
CA PRO A 229 16.38 6.06 -14.02
C PRO A 229 17.03 5.46 -12.76
N ALA A 230 18.14 6.06 -12.31
CA ALA A 230 18.84 5.64 -11.08
C ALA A 230 17.99 5.89 -9.82
N GLY A 231 16.94 6.71 -9.93
CA GLY A 231 15.97 6.99 -8.87
C GLY A 231 14.63 6.31 -9.13
N SER A 232 13.92 6.03 -8.04
CA SER A 232 12.51 5.68 -8.02
C SER A 232 11.78 6.64 -7.08
N TRP A 233 10.48 6.81 -7.26
CA TRP A 233 9.66 7.55 -6.30
C TRP A 233 8.98 6.54 -5.40
N TRP A 234 9.41 6.48 -4.14
CA TRP A 234 8.92 5.52 -3.14
C TRP A 234 8.90 4.09 -3.67
N GLY A 235 9.99 3.66 -4.31
CA GLY A 235 10.13 2.26 -4.72
C GLY A 235 9.30 1.86 -5.94
N TYR A 236 8.76 2.82 -6.70
CA TYR A 236 8.00 2.59 -7.93
C TYR A 236 8.62 3.25 -9.18
N TYR A 237 8.49 2.56 -10.30
CA TYR A 237 8.71 3.07 -11.64
C TYR A 237 7.40 3.49 -12.28
N PHE A 238 7.44 4.53 -13.11
CA PHE A 238 6.28 5.07 -13.82
C PHE A 238 6.59 5.17 -15.31
N ARG A 239 5.63 4.77 -16.14
CA ARG A 239 5.78 4.81 -17.60
C ARG A 239 4.49 5.18 -18.30
N ILE A 240 4.60 6.14 -19.22
CA ILE A 240 3.47 6.58 -20.03
C ILE A 240 3.18 5.54 -21.12
N LEU A 241 1.89 5.22 -21.28
CA LEU A 241 1.36 4.38 -22.34
C LEU A 241 0.69 5.26 -23.39
N THR A 242 1.02 5.05 -24.66
CA THR A 242 0.62 5.93 -25.78
C THR A 242 -0.51 5.36 -26.63
N ALA A 243 -1.21 4.33 -26.13
CA ALA A 243 -2.35 3.69 -26.77
C ALA A 243 -3.23 2.98 -25.74
N GLN A 244 -4.45 2.62 -26.15
CA GLN A 244 -5.34 1.73 -25.40
C GLN A 244 -5.70 0.47 -26.20
N GLY A 245 -6.03 -0.59 -25.47
CA GLY A 245 -6.50 -1.87 -25.98
C GLY A 245 -8.03 -1.98 -26.03
N PRO A 246 -8.56 -3.13 -26.47
CA PRO A 246 -9.99 -3.34 -26.64
C PRO A 246 -10.80 -3.34 -25.34
N ALA A 247 -10.21 -3.63 -24.18
CA ALA A 247 -10.91 -3.62 -22.90
C ALA A 247 -11.06 -2.21 -22.31
N ALA A 248 -10.33 -1.22 -22.83
CA ALA A 248 -10.45 0.16 -22.40
C ALA A 248 -11.75 0.82 -22.90
N PRO A 249 -12.36 1.75 -22.14
CA PRO A 249 -13.45 2.58 -22.63
C PRO A 249 -13.08 3.28 -23.95
N GLY A 250 -13.87 3.09 -25.00
CA GLY A 250 -13.59 3.62 -26.34
C GLY A 250 -12.81 2.68 -27.27
N GLY A 251 -12.43 1.47 -26.80
CA GLY A 251 -11.83 0.42 -27.62
C GLY A 251 -10.38 0.69 -28.03
N ALA A 252 -9.81 -0.18 -28.86
CA ALA A 252 -8.40 -0.11 -29.22
C ALA A 252 -8.09 1.11 -30.11
N GLN A 253 -7.16 1.98 -29.68
CA GLN A 253 -6.73 3.15 -30.46
C GLN A 253 -5.36 3.67 -30.02
N SER A 254 -4.68 4.38 -30.93
CA SER A 254 -3.47 5.15 -30.63
C SER A 254 -3.84 6.48 -30.00
N TYR A 255 -3.09 6.93 -29.00
CA TYR A 255 -3.19 8.30 -28.48
C TYR A 255 -2.40 9.30 -29.30
N LEU A 256 -1.49 8.83 -30.15
CA LEU A 256 -0.65 9.66 -31.01
C LEU A 256 -1.34 9.95 -32.34
N ARG A 257 -1.39 11.24 -32.70
CA ARG A 257 -1.77 11.78 -34.02
C ARG A 257 -0.71 12.81 -34.42
N ASP A 258 -0.09 12.64 -35.59
CA ASP A 258 0.98 13.51 -36.10
C ASP A 258 2.12 13.73 -35.08
N GLY A 259 2.51 12.66 -34.37
CA GLY A 259 3.54 12.69 -33.33
C GLY A 259 3.14 13.39 -32.03
N ARG A 260 1.89 13.84 -31.90
CA ARG A 260 1.35 14.50 -30.70
C ARG A 260 0.34 13.61 -29.99
N MET A 261 0.38 13.60 -28.66
CA MET A 261 -0.53 12.78 -27.85
C MET A 261 -1.84 13.53 -27.61
N THR A 262 -2.82 13.36 -28.50
CA THR A 262 -4.11 14.07 -28.47
C THR A 262 -5.31 13.15 -28.24
N GLY A 263 -5.15 11.84 -28.49
CA GLY A 263 -6.22 10.85 -28.37
C GLY A 263 -6.50 10.38 -26.94
N GLY A 264 -5.63 10.71 -25.99
CA GLY A 264 -5.74 10.26 -24.60
C GLY A 264 -4.37 10.15 -23.95
N PHE A 265 -4.33 9.58 -22.75
CA PHE A 265 -3.11 9.26 -22.03
C PHE A 265 -3.39 8.11 -21.07
N ALA A 266 -2.33 7.41 -20.68
CA ALA A 266 -2.37 6.43 -19.61
C ALA A 266 -0.98 6.24 -19.00
N LEU A 267 -0.95 5.67 -17.81
CA LEU A 267 0.27 5.39 -17.05
C LEU A 267 0.20 3.97 -16.49
N VAL A 268 1.35 3.28 -16.51
CA VAL A 268 1.60 2.10 -15.68
C VAL A 268 2.60 2.47 -14.59
N ALA A 269 2.33 2.02 -13.36
CA ALA A 269 3.25 2.11 -12.24
C ALA A 269 3.55 0.69 -11.71
N TYR A 270 4.80 0.39 -11.41
CA TYR A 270 5.21 -0.95 -10.96
C TYR A 270 6.40 -0.89 -10.01
N PRO A 271 6.53 -1.86 -9.08
CA PRO A 271 7.60 -1.85 -8.10
C PRO A 271 8.98 -1.96 -8.75
N VAL A 272 9.95 -1.25 -8.16
CA VAL A 272 11.38 -1.39 -8.48
C VAL A 272 11.89 -2.79 -8.16
N ALA A 273 11.41 -3.36 -7.04
CA ALA A 273 11.72 -4.70 -6.61
C ALA A 273 10.46 -5.37 -6.05
N TYR A 274 9.86 -6.25 -6.84
CA TYR A 274 8.70 -7.05 -6.44
C TYR A 274 8.95 -7.76 -5.11
N GLY A 275 7.99 -7.69 -4.18
CA GLY A 275 8.09 -8.28 -2.85
C GLY A 275 8.87 -7.43 -1.82
N SER A 276 9.55 -6.37 -2.26
CA SER A 276 10.38 -5.53 -1.40
C SER A 276 9.94 -4.07 -1.37
N THR A 277 9.70 -3.48 -2.54
CA THR A 277 9.22 -2.10 -2.67
C THR A 277 7.75 -2.01 -3.07
N GLY A 278 7.12 -3.15 -3.37
CA GLY A 278 5.74 -3.22 -3.82
C GLY A 278 5.39 -4.63 -4.31
N ILE A 279 4.11 -4.94 -4.33
CA ILE A 279 3.53 -6.17 -4.92
C ILE A 279 2.71 -5.81 -6.15
N MET A 280 1.89 -4.76 -6.03
CA MET A 280 0.91 -4.38 -7.05
C MET A 280 1.54 -3.59 -8.18
N THR A 281 1.12 -3.89 -9.40
CA THR A 281 1.24 -3.01 -10.57
C THR A 281 -0.05 -2.21 -10.71
N PHE A 282 0.07 -0.91 -10.99
CA PHE A 282 -1.06 -0.01 -11.16
C PHE A 282 -1.21 0.47 -12.61
N LEU A 283 -2.45 0.62 -13.07
CA LEU A 283 -2.82 1.23 -14.33
C LEU A 283 -3.80 2.37 -14.12
N VAL A 284 -3.58 3.48 -14.79
CA VAL A 284 -4.52 4.61 -14.79
C VAL A 284 -4.65 5.19 -16.18
N GLY A 285 -5.90 5.45 -16.59
CA GLY A 285 -6.23 6.13 -17.84
C GLY A 285 -6.78 7.52 -17.61
N ARG A 286 -7.30 8.13 -18.68
CA ARG A 286 -7.91 9.46 -18.63
C ARG A 286 -9.16 9.54 -17.75
N ASP A 287 -9.85 8.42 -17.50
CA ASP A 287 -11.01 8.36 -16.60
C ASP A 287 -10.63 8.51 -15.11
N GLY A 288 -9.33 8.55 -14.79
CA GLY A 288 -8.83 8.73 -13.43
C GLY A 288 -8.97 7.50 -12.53
N ARG A 289 -9.50 6.39 -13.07
CA ARG A 289 -9.67 5.14 -12.32
C ARG A 289 -8.32 4.42 -12.23
N VAL A 290 -7.89 4.13 -11.01
CA VAL A 290 -6.67 3.36 -10.77
C VAL A 290 -7.05 1.90 -10.63
N TYR A 291 -6.44 1.05 -11.45
CA TYR A 291 -6.56 -0.39 -11.40
C TYR A 291 -5.27 -0.99 -10.86
N GLU A 292 -5.38 -2.11 -10.16
CA GLU A 292 -4.26 -2.88 -9.62
C GLU A 292 -4.28 -4.33 -10.10
N ARG A 293 -3.09 -4.90 -10.27
CA ARG A 293 -2.87 -6.32 -10.52
C ARG A 293 -1.50 -6.74 -10.01
N ASP A 294 -1.46 -7.84 -9.27
CA ASP A 294 -0.21 -8.53 -8.95
C ASP A 294 0.25 -9.31 -10.19
N LEU A 295 1.42 -8.95 -10.74
CA LEU A 295 2.03 -9.62 -11.90
C LEU A 295 3.08 -10.67 -11.47
N GLY A 296 3.34 -10.81 -10.17
CA GLY A 296 4.32 -11.72 -9.59
C GLY A 296 5.76 -11.29 -9.82
N GLU A 297 6.68 -12.24 -9.61
CA GLU A 297 8.13 -12.03 -9.70
C GLU A 297 8.60 -11.54 -11.08
N LYS A 298 7.79 -11.74 -12.13
CA LYS A 298 8.07 -11.30 -13.51
C LYS A 298 7.41 -9.97 -13.87
N THR A 299 7.08 -9.15 -12.88
CA THR A 299 6.47 -7.83 -13.06
C THR A 299 7.24 -6.98 -14.08
N ASP A 300 8.57 -6.95 -13.98
CA ASP A 300 9.42 -6.17 -14.89
C ASP A 300 9.26 -6.61 -16.35
N GLU A 301 9.34 -7.90 -16.64
CA GLU A 301 9.20 -8.47 -17.99
C GLU A 301 7.79 -8.19 -18.53
N ALA A 302 6.76 -8.43 -17.71
CA ALA A 302 5.36 -8.24 -18.10
C ALA A 302 5.04 -6.77 -18.39
N VAL A 303 5.58 -5.84 -17.60
CA VAL A 303 5.40 -4.41 -17.85
C VAL A 303 6.20 -3.99 -19.08
N GLU A 304 7.40 -4.51 -19.35
CA GLU A 304 8.11 -4.15 -20.58
C GLU A 304 7.32 -4.48 -21.84
N GLU A 305 6.53 -5.55 -21.86
CA GLU A 305 5.66 -5.90 -22.99
C GLU A 305 4.35 -5.08 -23.03
N MET A 306 3.96 -4.47 -21.92
CA MET A 306 2.73 -3.67 -21.80
C MET A 306 2.84 -2.35 -22.59
N LYS A 307 2.32 -2.33 -23.82
CA LYS A 307 2.34 -1.13 -24.69
C LYS A 307 1.05 -0.32 -24.66
N LYS A 308 -0.03 -0.87 -24.08
CA LYS A 308 -1.37 -0.29 -24.15
C LYS A 308 -2.03 -0.31 -22.78
N TYR A 309 -2.84 0.71 -22.51
CA TYR A 309 -3.80 0.69 -21.42
C TYR A 309 -4.94 -0.25 -21.77
N ASP A 310 -5.04 -1.38 -21.06
CA ASP A 310 -6.00 -2.44 -21.36
C ASP A 310 -6.48 -3.10 -20.05
N PRO A 311 -7.31 -2.41 -19.25
CA PRO A 311 -7.80 -2.92 -17.96
C PRO A 311 -8.89 -3.99 -18.20
N ASP A 312 -8.46 -5.17 -18.65
CA ASP A 312 -9.34 -6.33 -18.82
C ASP A 312 -9.88 -6.86 -17.46
N GLY A 313 -10.66 -7.93 -17.49
CA GLY A 313 -11.29 -8.51 -16.29
C GLY A 313 -10.31 -9.06 -15.24
N SER A 314 -9.01 -9.13 -15.51
CA SER A 314 -7.99 -9.52 -14.53
C SER A 314 -7.50 -8.36 -13.66
N TRP A 315 -7.81 -7.12 -14.04
CA TRP A 315 -7.48 -5.92 -13.29
C TRP A 315 -8.57 -5.59 -12.29
N LYS A 316 -8.19 -5.25 -11.06
CA LYS A 316 -9.12 -4.85 -10.00
C LYS A 316 -9.12 -3.34 -9.87
N LEU A 317 -10.28 -2.74 -9.64
CA LEU A 317 -10.34 -1.32 -9.29
C LEU A 317 -9.82 -1.13 -7.86
N VAL A 318 -8.89 -0.20 -7.66
CA VAL A 318 -8.47 0.22 -6.32
C VAL A 318 -9.67 0.87 -5.63
N SER A 319 -10.08 0.32 -4.49
CA SER A 319 -11.13 0.91 -3.65
C SER A 319 -10.62 2.19 -2.98
N GLU A 320 -11.49 3.20 -2.86
CA GLU A 320 -11.22 4.42 -2.09
C GLU A 320 -11.07 4.16 -0.59
#